data_AF-A0A5N7WP22-F1
#
_entry.id   AF-A0A5N7WP22-F1
#
_cell.length_a   1.000
_cell.length_b   1.000
_cell.length_c   1.000
_cell.angle_alpha   90.00
_cell.angle_beta   90.00
_cell.angle_gamma   90.00
#
_symmetry.space_group_name_H-M   'P 1'
#
loop_
_entity.id
_entity.type
_entity.pdbx_description
1 polymer ?
#
loop_
_entity_poly.entity_id
_entity_poly.type
_entity_poly.pdbx_seq_one_letter_code
_entity_poly.pdbx_strand_id
1 'polypeptide(L)' 'GMIDYEKVFSPDLKNAGQDIFELRGIDRQQGALVVVRPDQYVAQVLPLGDHAALSAYFESFMRA' A
#
# COMPACT_ATOMS: atom_id res chain seq x y z
N GLY A 1 -20.55 7.83 2.94
CA GLY A 1 -20.94 6.56 2.29
C GLY A 1 -20.18 5.45 2.97
N MET A 2 -20.81 4.31 3.24
CA MET A 2 -20.15 3.16 3.85
C MET A 2 -19.16 2.58 2.84
N ILE A 3 -17.88 2.57 3.20
CA ILE A 3 -16.84 1.98 2.36
C ILE A 3 -17.03 0.47 2.42
N ASP A 4 -17.31 -0.13 1.27
CA ASP A 4 -17.46 -1.56 1.11
C ASP A 4 -16.06 -2.18 0.97
N TYR A 5 -15.63 -2.90 2.00
CA TYR A 5 -14.30 -3.50 2.09
C TYR A 5 -14.15 -4.77 1.23
N GLU A 6 -15.26 -5.30 0.68
CA GLU A 6 -15.27 -6.49 -0.18
C GLU A 6 -15.13 -6.15 -1.68
N LYS A 7 -14.97 -4.86 -2.02
CA LYS A 7 -14.73 -4.45 -3.40
C LYS A 7 -13.39 -4.97 -3.89
N VAL A 8 -13.43 -5.96 -4.78
CA VAL A 8 -12.29 -6.35 -5.62
C VAL A 8 -12.02 -5.21 -6.61
N PHE A 9 -10.95 -4.45 -6.36
CA PHE A 9 -10.50 -3.39 -7.27
C PHE A 9 -9.60 -4.00 -8.33
N SER A 10 -10.08 -4.04 -9.57
CA SER A 10 -9.25 -4.40 -10.73
C SER A 10 -8.69 -3.13 -11.36
N PRO A 11 -7.40 -3.07 -11.72
CA PRO A 11 -6.88 -1.92 -12.47
C PRO A 11 -7.69 -1.76 -13.76
N ASP A 12 -8.12 -0.54 -14.06
CA ASP A 12 -8.72 -0.25 -15.37
C ASP A 12 -7.61 -0.31 -16.41
N LEU A 13 -7.53 -1.44 -17.11
CA LEU A 13 -6.56 -1.67 -18.18
C LEU A 13 -7.07 -1.16 -19.54
N LYS A 14 -8.35 -0.79 -19.65
CA LYS A 14 -9.01 -0.46 -20.93
C LYS A 14 -9.03 1.03 -21.20
N ASN A 15 -9.35 1.82 -20.18
CA ASN A 15 -9.02 3.23 -20.16
C ASN A 15 -7.66 3.30 -19.49
N ALA A 16 -6.70 4.07 -20.00
CA ALA A 16 -5.43 4.31 -19.30
C ALA A 16 -5.72 5.07 -17.99
N GLY A 17 -6.24 4.35 -16.99
CA GLY A 17 -6.52 4.87 -15.66
C GLY A 17 -5.22 5.36 -15.05
N GLN A 18 -5.34 6.15 -13.99
CA GLN A 18 -4.16 6.70 -13.34
C GLN A 18 -3.25 5.57 -12.87
N ASP A 19 -2.04 5.53 -13.42
CA ASP A 19 -1.05 4.52 -13.11
C ASP A 19 -0.57 4.69 -11.67
N ILE A 20 -0.87 3.70 -10.81
CA ILE A 20 -0.55 3.79 -9.39
C ILE A 20 0.96 3.89 -9.13
N PHE A 21 1.79 3.33 -10.03
CA PHE A 21 3.24 3.42 -9.91
C PHE A 21 3.72 4.85 -10.14
N GLU A 22 3.24 5.51 -11.21
CA GLU A 22 3.54 6.92 -11.47
C GLU A 22 2.96 7.83 -10.39
N LEU A 23 1.69 7.63 -10.01
CA LEU A 23 1.00 8.41 -8.99
C LEU A 23 1.65 8.35 -7.60
N ARG A 24 2.45 7.31 -7.32
CA ARG A 24 3.09 7.10 -6.03
C ARG A 24 4.62 7.14 -6.12
N GLY A 25 5.18 7.41 -7.30
CA GLY A 25 6.63 7.44 -7.52
C GLY A 25 7.31 6.10 -7.26
N ILE A 26 6.62 4.99 -7.53
CA ILE A 26 7.12 3.63 -7.29
C ILE A 26 7.84 3.15 -8.55
N ASP A 27 9.10 2.77 -8.40
CA ASP A 27 9.85 2.06 -9.44
C ASP A 27 9.21 0.69 -9.71
N ARG A 28 8.84 0.43 -10.96
CA ARG A 28 8.13 -0.80 -11.36
C ARG A 28 8.97 -2.06 -11.27
N GLN A 29 10.29 -1.95 -11.39
CA GLN A 29 11.21 -3.08 -11.30
C GLN A 29 11.55 -3.42 -9.85
N GLN A 30 11.70 -2.39 -9.01
CA GLN A 30 12.04 -2.53 -7.61
C GLN A 30 10.80 -2.76 -6.73
N GLY A 31 9.64 -2.28 -7.15
CA GLY A 31 8.38 -2.34 -6.41
C GLY A 31 8.41 -1.51 -5.12
N ALA A 32 7.35 -1.67 -4.32
CA ALA A 32 7.27 -1.10 -2.99
C ALA A 32 6.32 -1.92 -2.12
N LEU A 33 6.55 -1.87 -0.80
CA LEU A 33 5.62 -2.33 0.22
C LEU A 33 4.90 -1.12 0.80
N VAL A 34 3.56 -1.16 0.83
CA VAL A 34 2.74 -0.06 1.37
C VAL A 34 1.96 -0.57 2.58
N VAL A 35 2.11 0.11 3.70
CA VAL A 35 1.32 -0.17 4.91
C VAL A 35 0.12 0.75 4.93
N VAL A 36 -1.08 0.17 4.88
CA VAL A 36 -2.36 0.90 4.91
C VAL A 36 -3.06 0.61 6.23
N ARG A 37 -3.50 1.67 6.91
CA ARG A 37 -4.25 1.59 8.16
C ARG A 37 -5.70 1.15 7.92
N PRO A 38 -6.41 0.66 8.96
CA PRO A 38 -7.83 0.30 8.84
C PRO A 38 -8.73 1.43 8.31
N ASP A 39 -8.36 2.70 8.55
CA ASP A 39 -9.05 3.90 8.05
C ASP A 39 -8.66 4.29 6.61
N GLN A 40 -7.99 3.41 5.87
CA GLN A 40 -7.58 3.57 4.47
C GLN A 40 -6.52 4.65 4.22
N TYR A 41 -5.84 5.14 5.26
CA TYR A 41 -4.69 6.04 5.10
C TYR A 41 -3.38 5.26 4.97
N VAL A 42 -2.51 5.72 4.07
CA VAL A 42 -1.14 5.22 3.93
C VAL A 42 -0.33 5.65 5.16
N ALA A 43 0.20 4.68 5.91
CA ALA A 43 1.08 4.95 7.03
C ALA A 43 2.56 5.00 6.63
N GLN A 44 2.98 4.11 5.72
CA GLN A 44 4.38 4.02 5.28
C GLN A 44 4.50 3.39 3.89
N VAL A 45 5.55 3.76 3.17
CA VAL A 45 6.00 3.13 1.91
C VAL A 45 7.46 2.69 2.11
N LEU A 46 7.76 1.43 1.83
CA LEU A 46 9.04 0.78 2.10
C LEU A 46 9.58 0.04 0.86
N PRO A 47 10.91 -0.18 0.75
CA PRO A 47 11.46 -1.19 -0.14
C PRO A 47 10.95 -2.58 0.22
N LEU A 48 10.78 -3.46 -0.77
CA LEU A 48 10.29 -4.83 -0.56
C LEU A 48 11.15 -5.67 0.41
N GLY A 49 12.45 -5.35 0.52
CA GLY A 49 13.39 -6.07 1.39
C GLY A 49 13.49 -5.54 2.82
N ASP A 50 12.86 -4.41 3.15
CA ASP A 50 13.04 -3.74 4.44
C ASP A 50 12.09 -4.27 5.52
N HIS A 51 12.29 -5.55 5.87
CA HIS A 51 11.53 -6.22 6.92
C HIS A 51 11.78 -5.60 8.31
N ALA A 52 12.96 -5.03 8.54
CA ALA A 52 13.30 -4.43 9.82
C ALA A 52 12.44 -3.18 10.10
N ALA A 53 12.30 -2.29 9.13
CA ALA A 53 11.40 -1.14 9.25
C ALA A 53 9.93 -1.55 9.39
N LEU A 54 9.52 -2.60 8.67
CA LEU A 54 8.16 -3.15 8.76
C LEU A 54 7.83 -3.69 10.16
N SER A 55 8.73 -4.49 10.74
CA SER A 55 8.59 -5.02 12.09
C SER A 55 8.52 -3.89 13.12
N ALA A 56 9.45 -2.94 13.05
CA ALA A 56 9.50 -1.80 13.97
C ALA A 56 8.21 -0.97 13.96
N TYR A 57 7.58 -0.80 12.78
CA TYR A 57 6.30 -0.13 12.66
C TYR A 57 5.21 -0.85 13.49
N PHE A 58 5.02 -2.15 13.29
CA PHE A 58 3.95 -2.89 13.98
C PHE A 58 4.21 -3.12 15.47
N GLU A 59 5.46 -3.31 15.88
CA GLU A 59 5.85 -3.46 17.29
C GLU A 59 5.47 -2.24 18.15
N SER A 60 5.37 -1.06 17.54
CA SER A 60 5.04 0.17 18.28
C SER A 60 3.60 0.23 18.80
N PHE A 61 2.68 -0.60 18.27
CA PHE A 61 1.27 -0.54 18.66
C PHE A 61 0.53 -1.88 18.71
N MET A 62 1.06 -2.96 18.11
CA MET A 62 0.45 -4.29 18.20
C MET A 62 0.90 -5.00 19.48
N ARG A 63 -0.04 -5.68 20.16
CA ARG A 63 0.25 -6.58 21.28
C ARG A 63 0.22 -8.02 20.80
N ALA A 64 1.10 -8.85 21.35
CA ALA A 64 1.08 -10.31 21.14
C ALA A 64 -0.13 -10.96 21.79
#